data_AF-A0A6C0AVL3-F1
#
_entry.id   AF-A0A6C0AVL3-F1
#
_cell.length_a   1.000
_cell.length_b   1.000
_cell.length_c   1.000
_cell.angle_alpha   90.00
_cell.angle_beta   90.00
_cell.angle_gamma   90.00
#
_symmetry.space_group_name_H-M   'P 1'
#
loop_
_entity.id
_entity.type
_entity.pdbx_description
1 polymer ?
#
loop_
_entity_poly.entity_id
_entity_poly.type
_entity_poly.pdbx_seq_one_letter_code
_entity_poly.pdbx_strand_id
1 'polypeptide(L)'
;MFNTGKPILVENGTQYFLKSLLKQCHGVKMEYYNNMYNIGLLLLFFFVLFTFLIYRYKGRPTDEELAEKERERQLYILSKIKNYQSARQRISNDNITGLPEWENEQEYIFRKVINS
;
A
#
# COMPACT_ATOMS: atom_id res chain seq x y z
N MET A 1 -31.13 -64.86 -27.21
CA MET A 1 -30.34 -66.10 -27.37
C MET A 1 -28.86 -65.72 -27.31
N PHE A 2 -28.15 -66.18 -26.29
CA PHE A 2 -26.71 -65.96 -26.16
C PHE A 2 -26.00 -66.87 -27.17
N ASN A 3 -25.14 -66.32 -28.01
CA ASN A 3 -24.35 -67.08 -28.98
C ASN A 3 -23.29 -67.90 -28.23
N THR A 4 -23.44 -69.22 -28.23
CA THR A 4 -22.67 -70.22 -27.47
C THR A 4 -21.49 -70.81 -28.27
N GLY A 5 -21.03 -70.16 -29.34
CA GLY A 5 -19.99 -70.72 -30.22
C GLY A 5 -18.56 -70.73 -29.65
N LYS A 6 -18.29 -70.08 -28.50
CA LYS A 6 -16.98 -70.07 -27.84
C LYS A 6 -17.15 -70.11 -26.32
N PRO A 7 -16.56 -71.11 -25.62
CA PRO A 7 -16.55 -71.09 -24.16
C PRO A 7 -15.68 -69.93 -23.68
N ILE A 8 -16.23 -69.13 -22.77
CA ILE A 8 -15.56 -67.99 -22.14
C ILE A 8 -15.34 -68.36 -20.67
N LEU A 9 -14.13 -68.11 -20.15
CA LEU A 9 -13.78 -68.46 -18.76
C LEU A 9 -14.48 -67.59 -17.70
N VAL A 10 -15.18 -66.54 -18.13
CA VAL A 10 -15.81 -65.56 -17.23
C VAL A 10 -17.27 -65.40 -17.65
N GLU A 11 -18.17 -65.40 -16.68
CA GLU A 11 -19.59 -65.13 -16.93
C GLU A 11 -19.80 -63.68 -17.39
N ASN A 12 -20.72 -63.48 -18.34
CA ASN A 12 -20.96 -62.15 -18.90
C ASN A 12 -21.31 -61.11 -17.81
N GLY A 13 -22.05 -61.50 -16.77
CA GLY A 13 -22.44 -60.63 -15.66
C GLY A 13 -21.26 -60.06 -14.87
N THR A 14 -20.32 -60.90 -14.44
CA THR A 14 -19.10 -60.42 -13.75
C THR A 14 -18.19 -59.64 -14.67
N GLN A 15 -18.13 -59.98 -15.97
CA GLN A 15 -17.37 -59.19 -16.93
C GLN A 15 -17.92 -57.76 -17.05
N TYR A 16 -19.25 -57.58 -17.11
CA TYR A 16 -19.87 -56.25 -17.11
C TYR A 16 -19.62 -55.51 -15.80
N PHE A 17 -19.77 -56.20 -14.66
CA PHE A 17 -19.52 -55.61 -13.35
C PHE A 17 -18.08 -55.11 -13.20
N LEU A 18 -17.09 -55.96 -13.51
CA LEU A 18 -15.67 -55.60 -13.44
C LEU A 18 -15.33 -54.43 -14.37
N LYS A 19 -15.87 -54.42 -15.61
CA LYS A 19 -15.70 -53.28 -16.53
C LYS A 19 -16.28 -51.99 -15.95
N SER A 20 -17.46 -52.06 -15.32
CA SER A 20 -18.09 -50.89 -14.70
C SER A 20 -17.29 -50.37 -13.50
N LEU A 21 -16.76 -51.26 -12.65
CA LEU A 21 -15.88 -50.90 -11.54
C LEU A 21 -14.61 -50.21 -12.03
N LEU A 22 -13.92 -50.78 -13.02
CA LEU A 22 -12.71 -50.17 -13.60
C LEU A 22 -12.99 -48.76 -14.15
N LYS A 23 -14.15 -48.57 -14.80
CA LYS A 23 -14.58 -47.26 -15.29
C LYS A 23 -14.84 -46.27 -14.15
N GLN A 24 -15.47 -46.73 -13.06
CA GLN A 24 -15.70 -45.91 -11.87
C GLN A 24 -14.38 -45.54 -11.17
N CYS A 25 -13.47 -46.50 -10.99
CA CYS A 25 -12.14 -46.23 -10.42
C CYS A 25 -11.36 -45.20 -11.23
N HIS A 26 -11.44 -45.26 -12.56
CA HIS A 26 -10.83 -44.25 -13.41
C HIS A 26 -11.48 -42.86 -13.22
N GLY A 27 -12.82 -42.79 -13.17
CA GLY A 27 -13.54 -41.54 -12.91
C GLY A 27 -13.16 -40.91 -11.58
N VAL A 28 -13.17 -41.70 -10.49
CA VAL A 28 -12.77 -41.24 -9.14
C VAL A 28 -11.33 -40.74 -9.13
N LYS A 29 -10.42 -41.46 -9.80
CA LYS A 29 -9.01 -41.05 -9.92
C LYS A 29 -8.90 -39.69 -10.62
N MET A 30 -9.58 -39.53 -11.75
CA MET A 30 -9.56 -38.29 -12.54
C MET A 30 -10.15 -37.10 -11.76
N GLU A 31 -11.28 -37.31 -11.08
CA GLU A 31 -11.91 -36.28 -10.26
C GLU A 31 -11.02 -35.88 -9.08
N TYR A 32 -10.38 -36.85 -8.42
CA TYR A 32 -9.43 -36.59 -7.33
C TYR A 32 -8.23 -35.75 -7.79
N TYR A 33 -7.60 -36.10 -8.92
CA TYR A 33 -6.50 -35.29 -9.46
C TYR A 33 -6.94 -33.89 -9.86
N ASN A 34 -8.11 -33.77 -10.51
CA ASN A 34 -8.64 -32.47 -10.91
C ASN A 34 -8.94 -31.58 -9.70
N ASN A 35 -9.57 -32.16 -8.66
CA ASN A 35 -9.85 -31.45 -7.42
C ASN A 35 -8.56 -31.04 -6.68
N MET A 36 -7.58 -31.94 -6.59
CA MET A 36 -6.29 -31.65 -5.98
C MET A 36 -5.54 -30.54 -6.73
N TYR A 37 -5.61 -30.53 -8.07
CA TYR A 37 -5.00 -29.48 -8.88
C TYR A 37 -5.71 -28.13 -8.67
N ASN A 38 -7.05 -28.11 -8.64
CA ASN A 38 -7.82 -26.89 -8.37
C ASN A 38 -7.50 -26.30 -6.98
N ILE A 39 -7.41 -27.15 -5.95
CA ILE A 39 -7.00 -26.72 -4.60
C ILE A 39 -5.56 -26.19 -4.62
N GLY A 40 -4.64 -26.87 -5.30
CA GLY A 40 -3.26 -26.43 -5.46
C GLY A 40 -3.16 -25.06 -6.13
N LEU A 41 -3.92 -24.83 -7.21
CA LEU A 41 -3.98 -23.53 -7.89
C LEU A 41 -4.55 -22.43 -7.00
N LEU A 42 -5.58 -22.73 -6.21
CA LEU A 42 -6.16 -21.78 -5.26
C LEU A 42 -5.14 -21.39 -4.19
N LEU A 43 -4.42 -22.36 -3.61
CA LEU A 43 -3.37 -22.08 -2.62
C LEU A 43 -2.23 -21.26 -3.23
N LEU A 44 -1.81 -21.59 -4.45
CA LEU A 44 -0.79 -20.82 -5.18
C LEU A 44 -1.25 -19.36 -5.41
N PHE A 45 -2.50 -19.16 -5.79
CA PHE A 45 -3.07 -17.82 -5.96
C PHE A 45 -3.01 -17.01 -4.65
N PHE A 46 -3.49 -17.59 -3.54
CA PHE A 46 -3.41 -16.93 -2.24
C PHE A 46 -1.97 -16.69 -1.81
N PHE A 47 -1.06 -17.63 -2.06
CA PHE A 47 0.36 -17.46 -1.74
C PHE A 47 0.99 -16.27 -2.46
N VAL A 48 0.73 -16.14 -3.77
CA VAL A 48 1.18 -14.99 -4.56
C VAL A 48 0.53 -13.70 -4.05
N LEU A 49 -0.77 -13.73 -3.75
CA LEU A 49 -1.48 -12.58 -3.22
C LEU A 49 -0.95 -12.14 -1.85
N PHE A 50 -0.72 -13.06 -0.92
CA PHE A 50 -0.14 -12.77 0.39
C PHE A 50 1.29 -12.24 0.26
N THR A 51 2.11 -12.84 -0.60
CA THR A 51 3.49 -12.37 -0.85
C THR A 51 3.47 -10.96 -1.43
N PHE A 52 2.59 -10.69 -2.41
CA PHE A 52 2.41 -9.37 -2.99
C PHE A 52 1.92 -8.36 -1.96
N LEU A 53 0.92 -8.73 -1.15
CA LEU A 53 0.42 -7.88 -0.07
C LEU A 53 1.54 -7.58 0.91
N ILE A 54 2.28 -8.56 1.43
CA ILE A 54 3.39 -8.37 2.38
C ILE A 54 4.47 -7.47 1.77
N TYR A 55 4.86 -7.73 0.52
CA TYR A 55 5.86 -6.90 -0.17
C TYR A 55 5.40 -5.45 -0.31
N ARG A 56 4.12 -5.23 -0.64
CA ARG A 56 3.52 -3.89 -0.76
C ARG A 56 3.11 -3.29 0.59
N TYR A 57 3.05 -4.10 1.64
CA TYR A 57 2.67 -3.70 2.98
C TYR A 57 3.85 -2.99 3.63
N LYS A 58 4.04 -1.72 3.23
CA LYS A 58 4.49 -0.70 4.17
C LYS A 58 3.42 -0.65 5.24
N GLY A 59 3.67 -1.32 6.37
CA GLY A 59 2.67 -1.51 7.42
C GLY A 59 2.07 -0.19 7.91
N ARG A 60 1.01 -0.31 8.74
CA ARG A 60 0.66 0.82 9.61
C ARG A 60 1.94 1.25 10.32
N PRO A 61 2.31 2.55 10.29
CA PRO A 61 3.49 3.00 11.02
C PRO A 61 3.36 2.53 12.45
N THR A 62 4.44 1.96 13.00
CA THR A 62 4.49 1.59 14.41
C THR A 62 4.12 2.83 15.23
N ASP A 63 3.46 2.67 16.38
CA ASP A 63 3.06 3.80 17.22
C ASP A 63 4.25 4.74 17.53
N GLU A 64 5.46 4.19 17.59
CA GLU A 64 6.72 4.93 17.69
C GLU A 64 7.03 5.81 16.47
N GLU A 65 6.89 5.28 15.25
CA GLU A 65 7.09 6.04 14.00
C GLU A 65 6.05 7.15 13.85
N LEU A 66 4.82 6.90 14.32
CA LEU A 66 3.75 7.90 14.32
C LEU A 66 4.07 9.04 15.31
N ALA A 67 4.54 8.69 16.51
CA ALA A 67 4.96 9.67 17.52
C ALA A 67 6.18 10.49 17.08
N GLU A 68 7.14 9.88 16.40
CA GLU A 68 8.29 10.57 15.82
C GLU A 68 7.85 11.57 14.75
N LYS A 69 6.99 11.14 13.82
CA LYS A 69 6.45 12.01 12.76
C LYS A 69 5.64 13.18 13.32
N GLU A 70 4.91 12.97 14.41
CA GLU A 70 4.17 14.04 15.08
C GLU A 70 5.12 15.01 15.78
N ARG A 71 6.17 14.50 16.42
CA ARG A 71 7.22 15.33 17.01
C ARG A 71 7.93 16.18 15.96
N GLU A 72 8.26 15.61 14.80
CA GLU A 72 8.84 16.33 13.66
C GLU A 72 7.92 17.46 13.17
N ARG A 73 6.62 17.21 13.04
CA ARG A 73 5.64 18.25 12.67
C ARG A 73 5.60 19.38 13.70
N GLN A 74 5.55 19.04 14.99
CA GLN A 74 5.53 20.02 16.07
C GLN A 74 6.81 20.89 16.05
N LEU A 75 7.98 20.25 15.89
CA LEU A 75 9.27 20.94 15.76
C LEU A 75 9.30 21.85 14.53
N TYR A 76 8.78 21.40 13.39
CA TYR A 76 8.69 22.19 12.17
C TYR A 76 7.84 23.45 12.39
N ILE A 77 6.64 23.31 12.96
CA ILE A 77 5.75 24.44 13.26
C ILE A 77 6.43 25.41 14.24
N LEU A 78 7.03 24.90 15.31
CA LEU A 78 7.74 25.72 16.30
C LEU A 78 8.91 26.49 15.66
N SER A 79 9.67 25.85 14.77
CA SER A 79 10.77 26.50 14.06
C SER A 79 10.29 27.65 13.19
N LYS A 80 9.13 27.50 12.52
CA LYS A 80 8.51 28.55 11.71
C LYS A 80 8.05 29.73 12.57
N ILE A 81 7.41 29.46 13.71
CA ILE A 81 7.01 30.50 14.66
C ILE A 81 8.23 31.27 15.17
N LYS A 82 9.28 30.56 15.60
CA LYS A 82 10.53 31.19 16.09
C LYS A 82 11.21 32.02 15.00
N ASN A 83 11.27 31.52 13.77
CA ASN A 83 11.83 32.27 12.64
C ASN A 83 11.02 33.53 12.34
N TYR A 84 9.69 33.46 12.40
CA TYR A 84 8.83 34.62 12.22
C TYR A 84 9.04 35.66 13.33
N GLN A 85 9.05 35.23 14.59
CA GLN A 85 9.29 36.11 15.74
C GLN A 85 10.67 36.77 15.68
N SER A 86 11.71 36.01 15.38
CA SER A 86 13.08 36.54 15.27
C SER A 86 13.25 37.49 14.08
N ALA A 87 12.60 37.23 12.93
CA ALA A 87 12.55 38.19 11.82
C ALA A 87 11.86 39.48 12.24
N ARG A 88 10.72 39.40 12.95
CA ARG A 88 10.00 40.56 13.47
C ARG A 88 10.82 41.35 14.50
N GLN A 89 11.55 40.64 15.36
CA GLN A 89 12.44 41.25 16.34
C GLN A 89 13.64 41.93 15.68
N ARG A 90 14.21 41.38 14.61
CA ARG A 90 15.29 42.05 13.85
C ARG A 90 14.81 43.35 13.24
N ILE A 91 13.64 43.35 12.58
CA ILE A 91 13.01 44.57 12.05
C ILE A 91 12.77 45.60 13.16
N SER A 92 12.32 45.14 14.34
CA SER A 92 12.11 46.03 15.49
C SER A 92 13.42 46.52 16.11
N ASN A 93 14.51 45.74 16.05
CA ASN A 93 15.81 46.06 16.64
C ASN A 93 16.71 46.88 15.70
N ASP A 94 16.46 46.87 14.39
CA ASP A 94 17.12 47.76 13.43
C ASP A 94 16.85 49.25 13.78
N ASN A 95 15.78 49.53 14.54
CA ASN A 95 15.45 50.85 15.07
C ASN A 95 15.47 50.89 16.61
N ILE A 96 16.60 51.34 17.20
CA ILE A 96 16.83 51.47 18.66
C ILE A 96 15.73 52.26 19.39
N THR A 97 15.04 53.17 18.72
CA THR A 97 14.07 54.10 19.33
C THR A 97 12.62 53.65 19.24
N GLY A 98 12.29 52.58 18.49
CA GLY A 98 10.91 52.15 18.26
C GLY A 98 10.02 53.19 17.57
N LEU A 99 10.61 54.25 17.02
CA LEU A 99 9.92 55.30 16.27
C LEU A 99 9.84 54.90 14.79
N PRO A 100 8.74 55.24 14.09
CA PRO A 100 8.71 55.10 12.64
C PRO A 100 9.81 55.98 12.03
N GLU A 101 10.54 55.42 11.06
CA GLU A 101 11.49 56.20 10.25
C GLU A 101 10.68 57.26 9.50
N TRP A 102 10.78 58.52 9.91
CA TRP A 102 10.15 59.62 9.19
C TRP A 102 10.89 59.76 7.87
N GLU A 103 10.27 59.34 6.76
CA GLU A 103 10.80 59.62 5.44
C GLU A 103 10.94 61.15 5.27
N ASN A 104 12.16 61.56 4.91
CA ASN A 104 12.63 62.93 4.77
C ASN A 104 11.96 63.73 3.63
N GLU A 105 10.66 63.54 3.36
CA GLU A 105 9.90 64.39 2.43
C GLU A 105 10.01 65.87 2.83
N GLN A 106 9.96 66.15 4.13
CA GLN A 106 10.11 67.50 4.67
C GLN A 106 11.50 68.08 4.37
N GLU A 107 12.57 67.28 4.52
CA GLU A 107 13.94 67.74 4.24
C GLU A 107 14.17 67.95 2.73
N TYR A 108 13.60 67.09 1.88
CA TYR A 108 13.64 67.27 0.43
C TYR A 108 12.93 68.55 -0.02
N ILE A 109 11.74 68.83 0.52
CA ILE A 109 11.00 70.07 0.25
C ILE A 109 11.79 71.27 0.75
N PHE A 110 12.35 71.22 1.96
CA PHE A 110 13.10 72.33 2.55
C PHE A 110 14.38 72.65 1.73
N ARG A 111 15.13 71.63 1.31
CA ARG A 111 16.30 71.80 0.43
C ARG A 111 15.90 72.36 -0.94
N LYS A 112 14.76 71.95 -1.48
CA LYS A 112 14.26 72.44 -2.76
C LYS A 112 13.83 73.90 -2.70
N VAL A 113 13.23 74.34 -1.59
CA VAL A 113 12.82 75.74 -1.35
C VAL A 113 14.04 76.64 -1.13
N ILE A 114 15.07 76.17 -0.41
CA ILE A 114 16.29 76.96 -0.18
C ILE A 114 17.14 77.11 -1.45
N ASN A 115 17.15 76.11 -2.32
CA ASN A 115 17.93 76.11 -3.57
C ASN A 115 17.12 76.61 -4.80
N SER A 116 15.93 77.18 -4.63
CA SER A 116 15.18 77.89 -5.69
C SER A 116 15.26 79.39 -5.49
#